data_AF-A0A139XL92-F1
#
_entry.id   AF-A0A139XL92-F1
#
_cell.length_a   1.000
_cell.length_b   1.000
_cell.length_c   1.000
_cell.angle_alpha   90.00
_cell.angle_beta   90.00
_cell.angle_gamma   90.00
#
_symmetry.space_group_name_H-M   'P 1'
#
loop_
_entity.id
_entity.type
_entity.pdbx_description
1 polymer ?
#
loop_
_entity_poly.entity_id
_entity_poly.type
_entity_poly.pdbx_seq_one_letter_code
_entity_poly.pdbx_strand_id
1 'polypeptide(L)'
;RKRKALEFVEAGRYIQQEQQMLHHHHVMEKRAEREREREHGGESQSLKGRPAGDGTHADAQCSAPAAGSPVQKEEDEQTPEFSAKIWAAQPPSVEPWDACILKVDASRPDEILPQEDALDNLVEHPVPVRPVLDASTNVIINMYLTKQERKKLRRRKRQEKEREKQDKIRM
;
A
#
# COMPACT_ATOMS: atom_id res chain seq x y z
N ARG A 1 29.63 -12.75 24.62
CA ARG A 1 28.89 -12.04 23.54
C ARG A 1 27.98 -13.05 22.84
N LYS A 2 26.76 -12.65 22.44
CA LYS A 2 25.70 -13.43 21.74
C LYS A 2 24.65 -14.13 22.63
N ARG A 3 23.73 -13.36 23.23
CA ARG A 3 22.31 -13.72 23.51
C ARG A 3 21.44 -12.46 23.70
N LYS A 4 21.47 -11.53 22.74
CA LYS A 4 20.62 -10.31 22.77
C LYS A 4 19.43 -10.34 21.79
N ALA A 5 19.24 -11.44 21.07
CA ALA A 5 18.28 -11.50 19.97
C ALA A 5 16.86 -11.95 20.37
N LEU A 6 16.65 -12.40 21.60
CA LEU A 6 15.38 -13.02 22.05
C LEU A 6 15.04 -12.64 23.49
N GLU A 7 15.40 -11.44 23.94
CA GLU A 7 14.76 -10.84 25.10
C GLU A 7 13.53 -10.10 24.58
N PHE A 8 12.36 -10.68 24.88
CA PHE A 8 11.08 -10.01 24.66
C PHE A 8 11.13 -8.67 25.38
N VAL A 9 10.81 -7.62 24.64
CA VAL A 9 10.87 -6.23 25.09
C VAL A 9 10.05 -6.08 26.37
N GLU A 10 10.71 -5.74 27.48
CA GLU A 10 10.05 -5.51 28.79
C GLU A 10 8.87 -4.54 28.63
N ALA A 11 7.75 -4.83 29.31
CA ALA A 11 6.53 -4.02 29.27
C ALA A 11 6.84 -2.59 29.72
N GLY A 12 7.12 -1.71 28.75
CA GLY A 12 7.60 -0.34 28.99
C GLY A 12 8.54 0.19 27.89
N ARG A 13 9.31 -0.67 27.20
CA ARG A 13 10.16 -0.23 26.08
C ARG A 13 9.38 0.04 24.79
N TYR A 14 8.26 -0.66 24.57
CA TYR A 14 7.39 -0.44 23.41
C TYR A 14 6.81 0.98 23.41
N ILE A 15 6.42 1.46 24.60
CA ILE A 15 5.92 2.82 24.81
C ILE A 15 7.01 3.87 24.47
N GLN A 16 8.28 3.60 24.82
CA GLN A 16 9.38 4.51 24.46
C GLN A 16 9.69 4.52 22.97
N GLN A 17 9.64 3.36 22.30
CA GLN A 17 9.87 3.29 20.86
C GLN A 17 8.74 3.97 20.08
N GLU A 18 7.49 3.79 20.51
CA GLU A 18 6.33 4.49 19.97
C GLU A 18 6.45 6.01 20.17
N GLN A 19 6.79 6.46 21.38
CA GLN A 19 7.03 7.88 21.65
C GLN A 19 8.17 8.47 20.80
N GLN A 20 9.24 7.70 20.55
CA GLN A 20 10.33 8.12 19.67
C GLN A 20 9.89 8.20 18.20
N MET A 21 9.08 7.26 17.73
CA MET A 21 8.52 7.26 16.37
C MET A 21 7.55 8.43 16.17
N LEU A 22 6.67 8.69 17.14
CA LEU A 22 5.76 9.83 17.13
C LEU A 22 6.52 11.16 17.15
N HIS A 23 7.55 11.28 17.99
CA HIS A 23 8.42 12.47 18.02
C HIS A 23 9.14 12.67 16.68
N HIS A 24 9.68 11.59 16.10
CA HIS A 24 10.33 11.65 14.79
C HIS A 24 9.36 12.10 13.69
N HIS A 25 8.14 11.56 13.66
CA HIS A 25 7.10 11.97 12.71
C HIS A 25 6.79 13.46 12.85
N HIS A 26 6.59 13.95 14.08
CA HIS A 26 6.31 15.36 14.34
C HIS A 26 7.46 16.29 13.92
N VAL A 27 8.71 15.84 14.08
CA VAL A 27 9.90 16.58 13.62
C VAL A 27 9.96 16.61 12.09
N MET A 28 9.66 15.50 11.44
CA MET A 28 9.61 15.41 9.97
C MET A 28 8.50 16.29 9.39
N GLU A 29 7.34 16.33 10.03
CA GLU A 29 6.21 17.19 9.66
C GLU A 29 6.57 18.67 9.79
N LYS A 30 7.12 19.09 10.94
CA LYS A 30 7.64 20.46 11.11
C LYS A 30 8.76 20.82 10.14
N ARG A 31 9.58 19.84 9.75
CA ARG A 31 10.63 20.05 8.75
C ARG A 31 10.03 20.23 7.35
N ALA A 32 9.05 19.41 6.99
CA ALA A 32 8.32 19.53 5.72
C ALA A 32 7.53 20.83 5.64
N GLU A 33 6.90 21.28 6.74
CA GLU A 33 6.25 22.60 6.82
C GLU A 33 7.26 23.72 6.59
N ARG A 34 8.43 23.68 7.26
CA ARG A 34 9.49 24.67 7.03
C ARG A 34 10.08 24.62 5.62
N GLU A 35 10.12 23.45 4.99
CA GLU A 35 10.54 23.31 3.59
C GLU A 35 9.48 23.89 2.66
N ARG A 36 8.18 23.64 2.89
CA ARG A 36 7.07 24.28 2.16
C ARG A 36 7.03 25.79 2.38
N GLU A 37 7.28 26.28 3.59
CA GLU A 37 7.41 27.70 3.89
C GLU A 37 8.64 28.33 3.23
N ARG A 38 9.73 27.57 3.05
CA ARG A 38 10.91 28.01 2.29
C ARG A 38 10.70 27.94 0.78
N GLU A 39 9.86 27.04 0.29
CA GLU A 39 9.46 26.98 -1.12
C GLU A 39 8.51 28.14 -1.41
N HIS A 40 7.49 28.35 -0.57
CA HIS A 40 6.52 29.43 -0.67
C HIS A 40 7.13 30.81 -0.35
N GLY A 41 8.10 30.86 0.57
CA GLY A 41 8.93 32.02 0.89
C GLY A 41 10.08 32.23 -0.09
N GLY A 42 10.54 31.16 -0.74
CA GLY A 42 11.55 31.16 -1.79
C GLY A 42 10.96 31.62 -3.13
N GLU A 43 9.68 31.40 -3.37
CA GLU A 43 8.96 31.97 -4.52
C GLU A 43 8.75 33.49 -4.37
N SER A 44 8.66 33.98 -3.12
CA SER A 44 8.61 35.41 -2.81
C SER A 44 10.01 36.06 -2.60
N GLN A 45 11.07 35.27 -2.39
CA GLN A 45 12.46 35.75 -2.33
C GLN A 45 13.30 35.47 -3.59
N SER A 46 12.79 34.67 -4.55
CA SER A 46 13.36 34.49 -5.89
C SER A 46 12.93 35.59 -6.88
N LEU A 47 12.78 36.81 -6.36
CA LEU A 47 12.92 38.06 -7.11
C LEU A 47 13.94 38.99 -6.43
N LYS A 48 14.95 38.44 -5.75
CA LYS A 48 16.16 39.19 -5.39
C LYS A 48 17.44 38.39 -5.64
N GLY A 49 17.83 38.40 -6.93
CA GLY A 49 19.13 38.12 -7.55
C GLY A 49 20.28 37.49 -6.74
N ARG A 50 20.76 36.33 -7.23
CA ARG A 50 22.20 36.02 -7.32
C ARG A 50 22.77 36.76 -8.54
N PRO A 51 23.90 37.48 -8.43
CA PRO A 51 24.78 37.73 -9.56
C PRO A 51 25.88 36.67 -9.61
N ALA A 52 26.13 36.10 -10.78
CA ALA A 52 27.35 35.37 -11.10
C ALA A 52 28.12 36.20 -12.15
N GLY A 53 29.37 36.57 -11.83
CA GLY A 53 30.29 37.17 -12.81
C GLY A 53 31.33 38.11 -12.20
N ASP A 54 32.44 37.51 -11.75
CA ASP A 54 33.80 38.03 -11.48
C ASP A 54 34.09 39.53 -11.30
N GLY A 55 34.74 39.81 -10.15
CA GLY A 55 35.63 40.96 -9.93
C GLY A 55 34.94 42.25 -9.45
N THR A 56 35.21 42.65 -8.21
CA THR A 56 35.01 43.98 -7.59
C THR A 56 34.52 45.17 -8.48
N HIS A 57 33.35 45.74 -8.09
CA HIS A 57 32.94 47.18 -7.98
C HIS A 57 32.07 47.90 -9.06
N ALA A 58 30.80 48.17 -8.67
CA ALA A 58 29.88 49.35 -8.83
C ALA A 58 29.21 49.87 -10.15
N ASP A 59 27.88 50.09 -10.01
CA ASP A 59 26.95 51.15 -10.51
C ASP A 59 26.19 51.16 -11.88
N ALA A 60 24.83 51.22 -11.77
CA ALA A 60 23.78 52.02 -12.47
C ALA A 60 23.12 51.67 -13.86
N GLN A 61 21.78 51.38 -13.82
CA GLN A 61 20.61 51.76 -14.71
C GLN A 61 20.59 51.35 -16.22
N CYS A 62 19.50 51.07 -16.98
CA CYS A 62 18.02 51.03 -16.88
C CYS A 62 17.36 50.35 -18.14
N SER A 63 16.12 49.84 -18.00
CA SER A 63 15.02 49.62 -18.99
C SER A 63 14.84 48.33 -19.84
N ALA A 64 13.56 47.89 -19.87
CA ALA A 64 12.92 46.66 -20.41
C ALA A 64 12.65 46.66 -21.94
N PRO A 65 12.08 45.59 -22.59
CA PRO A 65 10.62 45.29 -22.51
C PRO A 65 10.14 43.81 -22.64
N ALA A 66 8.93 43.61 -22.09
CA ALA A 66 7.77 42.73 -22.35
C ALA A 66 7.72 41.49 -23.30
N ALA A 67 6.71 40.65 -22.98
CA ALA A 67 6.06 39.52 -23.70
C ALA A 67 6.65 38.13 -23.40
N GLY A 68 5.92 37.08 -22.98
CA GLY A 68 4.49 36.83 -22.82
C GLY A 68 4.26 35.35 -23.15
N SER A 69 3.89 34.51 -22.17
CA SER A 69 3.20 33.21 -22.35
C SER A 69 2.93 32.54 -21.00
N PRO A 70 1.67 32.30 -20.60
CA PRO A 70 1.35 31.45 -19.46
C PRO A 70 1.33 29.99 -19.93
N VAL A 71 2.30 29.20 -19.48
CA VAL A 71 2.23 27.74 -19.56
C VAL A 71 1.34 27.29 -18.41
N GLN A 72 0.11 26.92 -18.74
CA GLN A 72 -0.82 26.29 -17.82
C GLN A 72 -0.25 24.92 -17.44
N LYS A 73 0.05 24.73 -16.16
CA LYS A 73 0.16 23.40 -15.57
C LYS A 73 -1.25 22.86 -15.48
N GLU A 74 -1.63 22.00 -16.41
CA GLU A 74 -2.82 21.16 -16.26
C GLU A 74 -2.46 20.07 -15.25
N GLU A 75 -2.86 20.33 -14.01
CA GLU A 75 -2.95 19.35 -12.95
C GLU A 75 -4.21 18.53 -13.23
N ASP A 76 -4.12 17.61 -14.19
CA ASP A 76 -5.13 16.56 -14.36
C ASP A 76 -5.02 15.59 -13.18
N GLU A 77 -5.54 15.99 -12.03
CA GLU A 77 -6.23 15.05 -11.17
C GLU A 77 -7.42 14.50 -11.98
N GLN A 78 -7.14 13.54 -12.87
CA GLN A 78 -8.16 12.72 -13.53
C GLN A 78 -8.79 11.79 -12.48
N THR A 79 -9.49 12.41 -11.53
CA THR A 79 -10.62 11.78 -10.86
C THR A 79 -11.78 11.75 -11.86
N PRO A 80 -12.59 10.68 -11.84
CA PRO A 80 -13.19 10.15 -13.06
C PRO A 80 -14.42 10.96 -13.50
N GLU A 81 -14.20 11.95 -14.36
CA GLU A 81 -15.23 12.53 -15.24
C GLU A 81 -16.07 11.42 -15.91
N PHE A 82 -15.45 10.30 -16.26
CA PHE A 82 -16.11 9.14 -16.87
C PHE A 82 -17.27 8.59 -16.02
N SER A 83 -17.07 8.37 -14.71
CA SER A 83 -18.14 7.83 -13.86
C SER A 83 -19.20 8.87 -13.53
N ALA A 84 -18.80 10.14 -13.36
CA ALA A 84 -19.75 11.22 -13.11
C ALA A 84 -20.65 11.48 -14.34
N LYS A 85 -20.10 11.34 -15.56
CA LYS A 85 -20.85 11.49 -16.82
C LYS A 85 -21.92 10.40 -17.00
N ILE A 86 -21.65 9.17 -16.58
CA ILE A 86 -22.56 8.02 -16.70
C ILE A 86 -23.81 8.21 -15.82
N TRP A 87 -23.67 8.82 -14.64
CA TRP A 87 -24.81 9.07 -13.73
C TRP A 87 -25.46 10.45 -13.90
N ALA A 88 -24.80 11.40 -14.57
CA ALA A 88 -25.35 12.72 -14.85
C ALA A 88 -26.12 12.80 -16.20
N ALA A 89 -25.84 11.88 -17.12
CA ALA A 89 -26.66 11.69 -18.32
C ALA A 89 -27.97 10.97 -17.96
N GLN A 90 -29.04 11.25 -18.72
CA GLN A 90 -30.28 10.48 -18.60
C GLN A 90 -29.95 8.98 -18.62
N PRO A 91 -30.51 8.18 -17.69
CA PRO A 91 -30.24 6.75 -17.66
C PRO A 91 -30.58 6.15 -19.03
N PRO A 92 -29.72 5.24 -19.55
CA PRO A 92 -30.01 4.59 -20.82
C PRO A 92 -31.33 3.82 -20.72
N SER A 93 -32.04 3.71 -21.84
CA SER A 93 -33.35 3.03 -21.88
C SER A 93 -33.31 1.58 -21.38
N VAL A 94 -32.15 0.91 -21.51
CA VAL A 94 -31.90 -0.43 -21.00
C VAL A 94 -30.49 -0.45 -20.42
N GLU A 95 -30.35 -0.89 -19.18
CA GLU A 95 -29.04 -1.02 -18.54
C GLU A 95 -28.29 -2.24 -19.11
N PRO A 96 -26.94 -2.23 -19.18
CA PRO A 96 -26.18 -3.32 -19.79
C PRO A 96 -26.40 -4.69 -19.14
N TRP A 97 -26.81 -4.74 -17.87
CA TRP A 97 -27.14 -5.98 -17.17
C TRP A 97 -28.59 -6.43 -17.39
N ASP A 98 -29.51 -5.53 -17.77
CA ASP A 98 -30.88 -5.88 -18.18
C ASP A 98 -30.93 -6.39 -19.63
N ALA A 99 -29.95 -5.99 -20.45
CA ALA A 99 -29.90 -6.32 -21.88
C ALA A 99 -29.86 -7.83 -22.17
N CYS A 100 -29.40 -8.67 -21.23
CA CYS A 100 -29.40 -10.12 -21.40
C CYS A 100 -30.74 -10.78 -21.04
N ILE A 101 -31.64 -10.07 -20.33
CA ILE A 101 -32.92 -10.58 -19.85
C ILE A 101 -34.07 -10.06 -20.73
N LEU A 102 -33.90 -8.91 -21.37
CA LEU A 102 -34.94 -8.24 -22.15
C LEU A 102 -34.75 -8.39 -23.66
N LYS A 103 -35.85 -8.61 -24.40
CA LYS A 103 -35.90 -8.48 -25.86
C LYS A 103 -36.18 -7.02 -26.20
N VAL A 104 -35.20 -6.33 -26.79
CA VAL A 104 -35.37 -4.94 -27.25
C VAL A 104 -35.75 -4.95 -28.72
N ASP A 105 -37.05 -4.88 -29.01
CA ASP A 105 -37.54 -4.70 -30.37
C ASP A 105 -37.38 -3.22 -30.79
N ALA A 106 -36.51 -2.95 -31.77
CA ALA A 106 -36.25 -1.59 -32.27
C ALA A 106 -37.51 -0.86 -32.79
N SER A 107 -38.57 -1.61 -33.09
CA SER A 107 -39.86 -1.10 -33.55
C SER A 107 -40.80 -0.67 -32.42
N ARG A 108 -40.57 -1.13 -31.18
CA ARG A 108 -41.43 -0.88 -30.01
C ARG A 108 -40.57 -0.76 -28.74
N PRO A 109 -39.86 0.37 -28.57
CA PRO A 109 -38.96 0.57 -27.43
C PRO A 109 -39.67 0.60 -26.07
N ASP A 110 -40.99 0.81 -26.05
CA ASP A 110 -41.80 0.90 -24.83
C ASP A 110 -42.35 -0.46 -24.35
N GLU A 111 -42.28 -1.51 -25.17
CA GLU A 111 -42.76 -2.86 -24.82
C GLU A 111 -41.60 -3.70 -24.26
N ILE A 112 -41.51 -3.77 -22.93
CA ILE A 112 -40.55 -4.62 -22.21
C ILE A 112 -41.02 -6.08 -22.30
N LEU A 113 -40.46 -6.85 -23.23
CA LEU A 113 -40.73 -8.28 -23.36
C LEU A 113 -39.59 -9.11 -22.73
N PRO A 114 -39.89 -10.02 -21.78
CA PRO A 114 -38.87 -10.91 -21.23
C PRO A 114 -38.38 -11.89 -22.31
N GLN A 115 -37.06 -12.12 -22.34
CA GLN A 115 -36.46 -13.20 -23.13
C GLN A 115 -36.80 -14.53 -22.46
N GLU A 116 -37.63 -15.34 -23.10
CA GLU A 116 -38.12 -16.64 -22.58
C GLU A 116 -36.99 -17.61 -22.20
N ASP A 117 -35.83 -17.51 -22.85
CA ASP A 117 -34.67 -18.39 -22.62
C ASP A 117 -33.64 -17.81 -21.62
N ALA A 118 -33.82 -16.58 -21.14
CA ALA A 118 -32.83 -15.91 -20.29
C ALA A 118 -32.89 -16.33 -18.82
N LEU A 119 -34.02 -16.87 -18.37
CA LEU A 119 -34.27 -17.23 -16.97
C LEU A 119 -34.57 -18.72 -16.86
N ASP A 120 -33.79 -19.41 -16.03
CA ASP A 120 -34.06 -20.78 -15.60
C ASP A 120 -34.08 -20.84 -14.06
N ASN A 121 -34.65 -21.90 -13.50
CA ASN A 121 -34.74 -22.14 -12.05
C ASN A 121 -33.41 -22.57 -11.42
N LEU A 122 -32.29 -22.42 -12.13
CA LEU A 122 -30.96 -22.84 -11.71
C LEU A 122 -30.17 -21.64 -11.17
N VAL A 123 -29.46 -21.84 -10.06
CA VAL A 123 -28.58 -20.83 -9.47
C VAL A 123 -27.12 -21.21 -9.78
N GLU A 124 -26.44 -20.35 -10.54
CA GLU A 124 -25.03 -20.52 -10.85
C GLU A 124 -24.14 -20.16 -9.65
N HIS A 125 -23.06 -20.92 -9.46
CA HIS A 125 -22.01 -20.58 -8.50
C HIS A 125 -20.89 -19.86 -9.26
N PRO A 126 -20.38 -18.72 -8.77
CA PRO A 126 -19.31 -18.01 -9.46
C PRO A 126 -18.05 -18.86 -9.54
N VAL A 127 -17.26 -18.64 -10.59
CA VAL A 127 -16.00 -19.37 -10.81
C VAL A 127 -15.07 -19.19 -9.61
N PRO A 128 -14.57 -20.27 -8.98
CA PRO A 128 -13.63 -20.16 -7.87
C PRO A 128 -12.32 -19.49 -8.32
N VAL A 129 -12.09 -18.27 -7.85
CA VAL A 129 -10.84 -17.54 -8.11
C VAL A 129 -9.77 -17.99 -7.11
N ARG A 130 -8.57 -18.30 -7.60
CA ARG A 130 -7.44 -18.64 -6.72
C ARG A 130 -7.01 -17.39 -5.96
N PRO A 131 -6.71 -17.49 -4.65
CA PRO A 131 -6.17 -16.36 -3.90
C PRO A 131 -4.83 -15.93 -4.50
N VAL A 132 -4.55 -14.62 -4.47
CA VAL A 132 -3.29 -14.03 -4.98
C VAL A 132 -2.06 -14.56 -4.25
N LEU A 133 -2.23 -14.97 -2.99
CA LEU A 133 -1.22 -15.67 -2.23
C LEU A 133 -1.32 -17.16 -2.52
N ASP A 134 -0.31 -17.70 -3.20
CA ASP A 134 -0.20 -19.12 -3.47
C ASP A 134 -0.18 -19.91 -2.16
N ALA A 135 -1.20 -20.75 -1.96
CA ALA A 135 -1.24 -21.72 -0.86
C ALA A 135 -0.09 -22.75 -0.94
N SER A 136 0.68 -22.76 -2.02
CA SER A 136 1.85 -23.62 -2.22
C SER A 136 3.15 -23.07 -1.62
N THR A 137 3.15 -21.88 -1.00
CA THR A 137 4.30 -21.50 -0.18
C THR A 137 4.29 -22.41 1.04
N ASN A 138 5.25 -23.34 1.11
CA ASN A 138 5.42 -24.22 2.26
C ASN A 138 5.62 -23.37 3.52
N VAL A 139 4.55 -23.17 4.28
CA VAL A 139 4.62 -22.47 5.56
C VAL A 139 5.41 -23.35 6.51
N ILE A 140 6.62 -22.93 6.85
CA ILE A 140 7.45 -23.63 7.83
C ILE A 140 6.84 -23.36 9.21
N ILE A 141 6.09 -24.34 9.73
CA ILE A 141 5.52 -24.27 11.08
C ILE A 141 6.60 -24.67 12.08
N ASN A 142 7.12 -23.69 12.82
CA ASN A 142 8.07 -23.94 13.91
C ASN A 142 7.34 -24.57 15.10
N MET A 143 7.62 -25.84 15.39
CA MET A 143 7.03 -26.56 16.50
C MET A 143 7.87 -26.41 17.78
N TYR A 144 7.25 -25.91 18.85
CA TYR A 144 7.91 -25.70 20.13
C TYR A 144 7.59 -26.81 21.12
N LEU A 145 8.58 -27.17 21.93
CA LEU A 145 8.43 -28.17 22.99
C LEU A 145 8.29 -27.51 24.37
N THR A 146 7.42 -28.06 25.20
CA THR A 146 7.29 -27.66 26.59
C THR A 146 8.59 -27.95 27.37
N LYS A 147 8.77 -27.28 28.52
CA LYS A 147 9.94 -27.54 29.39
C LYS A 147 10.00 -29.01 29.84
N GLN A 148 8.84 -29.63 30.08
CA GLN A 148 8.74 -31.03 30.50
C GLN A 148 9.13 -31.99 29.38
N GLU A 149 8.66 -31.76 28.16
CA GLU A 149 9.03 -32.55 26.98
C GLU A 149 10.52 -32.46 26.67
N ARG A 150 11.10 -31.25 26.73
CA ARG A 150 12.55 -31.07 26.59
C ARG A 150 13.33 -31.84 27.64
N LYS A 151 12.84 -31.86 28.89
CA LYS A 151 13.46 -32.65 29.98
C LYS A 151 13.33 -34.15 29.73
N LYS A 152 12.18 -34.62 29.24
CA LYS A 152 11.92 -36.03 28.89
C LYS A 152 12.80 -36.48 27.73
N LEU A 153 12.88 -35.70 26.66
CA LEU A 153 13.73 -35.97 25.50
C LEU A 153 15.21 -36.05 25.89
N ARG A 154 15.70 -35.10 26.70
CA ARG A 154 17.09 -35.13 27.19
C ARG A 154 17.38 -36.37 28.03
N ARG A 155 16.46 -36.78 28.90
CA ARG A 155 16.63 -37.98 29.74
C ARG A 155 16.72 -39.24 28.89
N ARG A 156 15.80 -39.41 27.93
CA ARG A 156 15.83 -40.55 26.99
C ARG A 156 17.12 -40.59 26.18
N LYS A 157 17.55 -39.47 25.60
CA LYS A 157 18.82 -39.39 24.85
C LYS A 157 20.05 -39.76 25.70
N ARG A 158 20.05 -39.41 26.99
CA ARG A 158 21.14 -39.80 27.91
C ARG A 158 21.10 -41.30 28.23
N GLN A 159 19.93 -41.83 28.53
CA GLN A 159 19.73 -43.26 28.81
C GLN A 159 20.12 -44.12 27.62
N GLU A 160 19.72 -43.73 26.41
CA GLU A 160 20.08 -44.40 25.16
C GLU A 160 21.59 -44.41 24.94
N LYS A 161 22.25 -43.25 25.08
CA LYS A 161 23.71 -43.14 24.96
C LYS A 161 24.46 -43.97 26.00
N GLU A 162 23.95 -44.04 27.23
CA GLU A 162 24.56 -44.84 28.28
C GLU A 162 24.36 -46.33 28.04
N ARG A 163 23.17 -46.73 27.61
CA ARG A 163 22.86 -48.10 27.20
C ARG A 163 23.77 -48.54 26.06
N GLU A 164 23.90 -47.73 25.00
CA GLU A 164 24.79 -48.01 23.87
C GLU A 164 26.26 -48.19 24.31
N LYS A 165 26.73 -47.37 25.26
CA LYS A 165 28.08 -47.54 25.84
C LYS A 165 28.24 -48.84 26.62
N GLN A 166 27.26 -49.19 27.45
CA GLN A 166 27.29 -50.43 28.23
C GLN A 166 27.23 -51.65 27.31
N ASP A 167 26.38 -51.62 26.30
CA ASP A 167 26.25 -52.68 25.31
C ASP A 167 27.56 -52.84 24.51
N LYS A 168 28.23 -51.73 24.16
CA LYS A 168 29.56 -51.76 23.51
C LYS A 168 30.69 -52.30 24.39
N ILE A 169 30.53 -52.30 25.71
CA ILE A 169 31.50 -52.92 26.64
C ILE A 169 31.20 -54.42 26.81
N ARG A 170 29.92 -54.81 26.68
CA ARG A 170 29.47 -56.20 26.81
C ARG A 170 29.72 -57.05 25.56
N MET A 171 29.70 -56.43 24.38
CA MET A 171 30.03 -57.05 23.09
C MET A 171 31.53 -56.98 22.85
#